data_AF-A0A6N3UQ18-F1
#
_entry.id   AF-A0A6N3UQ18-F1
#
_cell.length_a   1.000
_cell.length_b   1.000
_cell.length_c   1.000
_cell.angle_alpha   90.00
_cell.angle_beta   90.00
_cell.angle_gamma   90.00
#
_symmetry.space_group_name_H-M   'P 1'
#
loop_
_entity.id
_entity.type
_entity.pdbx_description
1 polymer ?
#
loop_
_entity_poly.entity_id
_entity_poly.type
_entity_poly.pdbx_seq_one_letter_code
_entity_poly.pdbx_strand_id
1 'polypeptide(L)'
;MPRLWGGRYRLERLLGAGGMGAVYCARDLLQEQLGDPYADVALKILNDELAHAPDANALLFNEFALMRQVRHPNLVHLYSFGIDPEHDRGFIVMELMRGPTLDRVLCERPLGLPLHELQEIGLPLLSVLAHAHQHGVLHGDIKPGNVLLSEQGVRLFDFGLGQSEAGQLQGLASLSRTRFNAWTPGYAAPELRHGGPLTRQAELYSVGCLLHELATGKPPFNPRIPTLSEYPPQRSPHKKPRHLPSQFWSALQTAIKQDPKQRTVSIEQLSEALKPAKKRWCFKRGT
;
A
#
# COMPACT_ATOMS: atom_id res chain seq x y z
N MET A 1 2.65 8.81 -28.30
CA MET A 1 1.89 9.97 -28.84
C MET A 1 0.46 9.51 -29.11
N PRO A 2 -0.56 10.32 -28.76
CA PRO A 2 -1.51 9.99 -27.71
C PRO A 2 -2.46 8.85 -28.09
N ARG A 3 -2.48 7.82 -27.25
CA ARG A 3 -3.45 6.74 -27.31
C ARG A 3 -4.70 7.20 -26.56
N LEU A 4 -5.84 7.22 -27.24
CA LEU A 4 -7.14 7.49 -26.63
C LEU A 4 -7.64 6.20 -25.98
N TRP A 5 -8.16 6.28 -24.75
CA TRP A 5 -8.71 5.15 -24.01
C TRP A 5 -10.18 5.41 -23.68
N GLY A 6 -11.03 4.42 -23.96
CA GLY A 6 -12.47 4.46 -23.74
C GLY A 6 -13.15 5.63 -24.47
N GLY A 7 -12.56 6.12 -25.57
CA GLY A 7 -13.04 7.29 -26.31
C GLY A 7 -12.99 8.62 -25.55
N ARG A 8 -12.40 8.67 -24.34
CA ARG A 8 -12.48 9.82 -23.42
C ARG A 8 -11.15 10.25 -22.82
N TYR A 9 -10.24 9.32 -22.55
CA TYR A 9 -9.01 9.60 -21.80
C TYR A 9 -7.80 9.61 -22.74
N ARG A 10 -7.21 10.79 -22.94
CA ARG A 10 -6.01 10.94 -23.76
C ARG A 10 -4.77 10.68 -22.91
N LEU A 11 -4.04 9.60 -23.16
CA LEU A 11 -2.80 9.32 -22.42
C LEU A 11 -1.71 10.34 -22.75
N GLU A 12 -1.08 10.88 -21.71
CA GLU A 12 -0.02 11.89 -21.83
C GLU A 12 1.36 11.33 -21.48
N ARG A 13 1.53 10.79 -20.28
CA ARG A 13 2.82 10.27 -19.79
C ARG A 13 2.66 9.11 -18.83
N LEU A 14 3.66 8.23 -18.78
CA LEU A 14 3.75 7.17 -17.77
C LEU A 14 4.05 7.78 -16.39
N LEU A 15 3.31 7.36 -15.37
CA LEU A 15 3.55 7.68 -13.94
C LEU A 15 4.41 6.59 -13.29
N GLY A 16 4.10 5.33 -13.59
CA GLY A 16 4.82 4.18 -13.07
C GLY A 16 4.36 2.89 -13.74
N ALA A 17 5.21 1.87 -13.71
CA ALA A 17 4.89 0.53 -14.19
C ALA A 17 5.39 -0.50 -13.18
N GLY A 18 4.62 -1.56 -12.98
CA GLY A 18 4.91 -2.66 -12.07
C GLY A 18 4.40 -3.99 -12.61
N GLY A 19 4.52 -5.03 -11.79
CA GLY A 19 4.16 -6.40 -12.19
C GLY A 19 2.71 -6.56 -12.61
N MET A 20 1.80 -5.71 -12.10
CA MET A 20 0.36 -5.79 -12.37
C MET A 20 -0.13 -4.80 -13.42
N GLY A 21 0.71 -3.89 -13.92
CA GLY A 21 0.27 -2.91 -14.90
C GLY A 21 1.06 -1.61 -14.89
N ALA A 22 0.57 -0.67 -15.69
CA ALA A 22 1.12 0.65 -15.84
C ALA A 22 0.07 1.70 -15.50
N VAL A 23 0.50 2.76 -14.82
CA VAL A 23 -0.32 3.92 -14.48
C VAL A 23 0.15 5.10 -15.31
N TYR A 24 -0.77 5.78 -15.97
CA TYR A 24 -0.52 6.92 -16.85
C TYR A 24 -1.23 8.16 -16.33
N CYS A 25 -0.59 9.32 -16.50
CA CYS A 25 -1.29 10.60 -16.50
C CYS A 25 -2.07 10.68 -17.80
N ALA A 26 -3.36 10.99 -17.70
CA ALA A 26 -4.24 11.13 -18.84
C ALA A 26 -5.11 12.37 -18.68
N ARG A 27 -5.43 13.00 -19.80
CA ARG A 27 -6.39 14.09 -19.87
C ARG A 27 -7.79 13.52 -20.11
N ASP A 28 -8.73 13.84 -19.22
CA ASP A 28 -10.16 13.59 -19.41
C ASP A 28 -10.75 14.63 -20.37
N LEU A 29 -11.02 14.21 -21.61
CA LEU A 29 -11.48 15.11 -22.66
C LEU A 29 -12.88 15.65 -22.43
N LEU A 30 -13.73 14.94 -21.66
CA LEU A 30 -15.05 15.44 -21.31
C LEU A 30 -14.92 16.60 -20.32
N GLN A 31 -14.08 16.44 -19.30
CA GLN A 31 -13.84 17.50 -18.31
C GLN A 31 -13.13 18.71 -18.93
N GLU A 32 -12.18 18.47 -19.85
CA GLU A 32 -11.52 19.52 -20.63
C GLU A 32 -12.53 20.32 -21.47
N GLN A 33 -13.49 19.65 -22.13
CA GLN A 33 -14.56 20.31 -22.89
C GLN A 33 -15.50 21.15 -22.02
N LEU A 34 -15.72 20.74 -20.77
CA LEU A 34 -16.49 21.49 -19.79
C LEU A 34 -15.71 22.66 -19.17
N GLY A 35 -14.42 22.82 -19.52
CA GLY A 35 -13.56 23.87 -18.99
C GLY A 35 -13.07 23.62 -17.56
N ASP A 36 -13.09 22.36 -17.09
CA ASP A 36 -12.59 22.01 -15.77
C ASP A 36 -11.05 22.17 -15.73
N PRO A 37 -10.49 23.03 -14.84
CA PRO A 37 -9.05 23.19 -14.71
C PRO A 37 -8.35 21.94 -14.15
N TYR A 38 -9.08 20.95 -13.64
CA TYR A 38 -8.57 19.70 -13.06
C TYR A 38 -8.92 18.47 -13.89
N ALA A 39 -8.91 18.60 -15.22
CA ALA A 39 -9.19 17.51 -16.16
C ALA A 39 -8.11 16.40 -16.21
N ASP A 40 -7.06 16.47 -15.39
CA ASP A 40 -6.01 15.43 -15.34
C ASP A 40 -6.39 14.30 -14.38
N VAL A 41 -6.27 13.05 -14.86
CA VAL A 41 -6.55 11.83 -14.11
C VAL A 41 -5.39 10.85 -14.21
N ALA A 42 -5.35 9.89 -13.28
CA ALA A 42 -4.50 8.72 -13.40
C ALA A 42 -5.30 7.54 -14.00
N LEU A 43 -4.72 6.87 -15.00
CA LEU A 43 -5.29 5.70 -15.66
C LEU A 43 -4.41 4.48 -15.39
N LYS A 44 -4.92 3.48 -14.66
CA LYS A 44 -4.24 2.18 -14.49
C LYS A 44 -4.74 1.21 -15.54
N ILE A 45 -3.80 0.59 -16.25
CA ILE A 45 -4.03 -0.39 -17.31
C ILE A 45 -3.11 -1.59 -17.03
N LEU A 46 -3.57 -2.82 -17.25
CA LEU A 46 -2.71 -4.00 -17.14
C LEU A 46 -1.60 -3.98 -18.20
N ASN A 47 -0.44 -4.55 -17.87
CA ASN A 47 0.67 -4.67 -18.83
C ASN A 47 0.31 -5.71 -19.92
N ASP A 48 1.05 -5.74 -21.02
CA ASP A 48 0.72 -6.62 -22.16
C ASP A 48 0.71 -8.10 -21.76
N GLU A 49 1.66 -8.54 -20.94
CA GLU A 49 1.73 -9.93 -20.47
C GLU A 49 0.47 -10.38 -19.73
N LEU A 50 -0.07 -9.51 -18.86
CA LEU A 50 -1.31 -9.78 -18.13
C LEU A 50 -2.56 -9.52 -18.95
N ALA A 51 -2.54 -8.54 -19.85
CA ALA A 51 -3.70 -8.16 -20.64
C ALA A 51 -4.14 -9.28 -21.60
N HIS A 52 -3.26 -10.22 -21.94
CA HIS A 52 -3.59 -11.39 -22.76
C HIS A 52 -4.13 -12.58 -21.94
N ALA A 53 -4.14 -12.49 -20.61
CA ALA A 53 -4.73 -13.52 -19.77
C ALA A 53 -6.28 -13.50 -19.89
N PRO A 54 -6.95 -14.66 -19.96
CA PRO A 54 -8.42 -14.71 -20.09
C PRO A 54 -9.16 -14.01 -18.95
N ASP A 55 -8.54 -13.91 -17.77
CA ASP A 55 -9.09 -13.30 -16.58
C ASP A 55 -8.62 -11.86 -16.34
N ALA A 56 -7.83 -11.26 -17.24
CA ALA A 56 -7.21 -9.95 -17.06
C ALA A 56 -8.19 -8.86 -16.60
N ASN A 57 -9.26 -8.65 -17.36
CA ASN A 57 -10.28 -7.64 -17.05
C ASN A 57 -10.98 -7.92 -15.71
N ALA A 58 -11.19 -9.19 -15.38
CA ALA A 58 -11.77 -9.60 -14.10
C ALA A 58 -10.82 -9.32 -12.93
N LEU A 59 -9.51 -9.53 -13.10
CA LEU A 59 -8.52 -9.25 -12.06
C LEU A 59 -8.41 -7.74 -11.79
N LEU A 60 -8.40 -6.90 -12.84
CA LEU A 60 -8.39 -5.45 -12.65
C LEU A 60 -9.72 -4.95 -12.06
N PHE A 61 -10.84 -5.54 -12.47
CA PHE A 61 -12.14 -5.24 -11.87
C PHE A 61 -12.19 -5.61 -10.38
N ASN A 62 -11.58 -6.74 -9.99
CA ASN A 62 -11.49 -7.12 -8.57
C ASN A 62 -10.75 -6.05 -7.75
N GLU A 63 -9.63 -5.53 -8.24
CA GLU A 63 -8.90 -4.45 -7.57
C GLU A 63 -9.81 -3.22 -7.39
N PHE A 64 -10.47 -2.80 -8.47
CA PHE A 64 -11.44 -1.69 -8.42
C PHE A 64 -12.54 -1.94 -7.39
N ALA A 65 -13.14 -3.14 -7.39
CA ALA A 65 -14.23 -3.51 -6.50
C ALA A 65 -13.81 -3.52 -5.03
N LEU A 66 -12.61 -4.02 -4.72
CA LEU A 66 -12.04 -4.02 -3.36
C LEU A 66 -11.82 -2.60 -2.85
N MET A 67 -11.17 -1.76 -3.65
CA MET A 67 -10.90 -0.36 -3.26
C MET A 67 -12.20 0.43 -3.10
N ARG A 68 -13.24 0.15 -3.89
CA ARG A 68 -14.55 0.80 -3.77
C ARG A 68 -15.27 0.52 -2.45
N GLN A 69 -14.94 -0.57 -1.74
CA GLN A 69 -15.49 -0.84 -0.40
C GLN A 69 -14.87 0.04 0.68
N VAL A 70 -13.69 0.61 0.43
CA VAL A 70 -12.93 1.36 1.42
C VAL A 70 -13.00 2.84 1.07
N ARG A 71 -13.68 3.65 1.89
CA ARG A 71 -13.75 5.11 1.69
C ARG A 71 -12.97 5.82 2.80
N HIS A 72 -11.73 6.19 2.51
CA HIS A 72 -10.84 6.76 3.50
C HIS A 72 -10.02 7.93 2.90
N PRO A 73 -9.77 9.03 3.64
CA PRO A 73 -9.01 10.18 3.13
C PRO A 73 -7.55 9.86 2.73
N ASN A 74 -7.00 8.76 3.25
CA ASN A 74 -5.65 8.28 2.93
C ASN A 74 -5.61 7.13 1.93
N LEU A 75 -6.71 6.85 1.23
CA LEU A 75 -6.77 5.95 0.09
C LEU A 75 -6.96 6.77 -1.19
N VAL A 76 -6.28 6.40 -2.28
CA VAL A 76 -6.52 7.03 -3.58
C VAL A 76 -7.99 6.93 -3.98
N HIS A 77 -8.56 8.03 -4.48
CA HIS A 77 -9.95 8.05 -4.91
C HIS A 77 -10.11 7.42 -6.30
N LEU A 78 -11.05 6.48 -6.43
CA LEU A 78 -11.40 5.86 -7.72
C LEU A 78 -12.64 6.53 -8.33
N TYR A 79 -12.53 7.00 -9.56
CA TYR A 79 -13.64 7.60 -10.30
C TYR A 79 -14.49 6.55 -11.01
N SER A 80 -13.87 5.68 -11.80
CA SER A 80 -14.61 4.68 -12.59
C SER A 80 -13.73 3.53 -13.06
N PHE A 81 -14.38 2.43 -13.43
CA PHE A 81 -13.79 1.35 -14.22
C PHE A 81 -14.39 1.38 -15.62
N GLY A 82 -13.59 1.09 -16.64
CA GLY A 82 -14.06 0.99 -18.03
C GLY A 82 -13.36 -0.14 -18.77
N ILE A 83 -13.93 -0.52 -19.91
CA ILE A 83 -13.30 -1.41 -20.88
C ILE A 83 -13.12 -0.60 -22.16
N ASP A 84 -11.89 -0.56 -22.66
CA ASP A 84 -11.59 0.09 -23.92
C ASP A 84 -12.04 -0.80 -25.08
N PRO A 85 -12.94 -0.33 -25.97
CA PRO A 85 -13.51 -1.16 -27.02
C PRO A 85 -12.53 -1.47 -28.15
N GLU A 86 -11.51 -0.63 -28.35
CA GLU A 86 -10.52 -0.86 -29.42
C GLU A 86 -9.55 -2.00 -29.05
N HIS A 87 -9.22 -2.13 -27.76
CA HIS A 87 -8.22 -3.09 -27.29
C HIS A 87 -8.79 -4.22 -26.44
N ASP A 88 -10.08 -4.18 -26.09
CA ASP A 88 -10.75 -5.07 -25.14
C ASP A 88 -10.03 -5.17 -23.78
N ARG A 89 -9.52 -4.02 -23.31
CA ARG A 89 -8.73 -3.93 -22.07
C ARG A 89 -9.40 -3.06 -21.03
N GLY A 90 -9.49 -3.60 -19.82
CA GLY A 90 -9.95 -2.89 -18.65
C GLY A 90 -8.98 -1.76 -18.26
N PHE A 91 -9.54 -0.69 -17.73
CA PHE A 91 -8.79 0.41 -17.14
C PHE A 91 -9.51 0.97 -15.91
N ILE A 92 -8.74 1.47 -14.93
CA ILE A 92 -9.25 2.19 -13.77
C ILE A 92 -8.89 3.66 -13.92
N VAL A 93 -9.88 4.52 -13.75
CA VAL A 93 -9.73 5.98 -13.69
C VAL A 93 -9.72 6.38 -12.22
N MET A 94 -8.69 7.09 -11.80
CA MET A 94 -8.47 7.48 -10.41
C MET A 94 -7.86 8.87 -10.28
N GLU A 95 -7.89 9.40 -9.06
CA GLU A 95 -7.25 10.66 -8.68
C GLU A 95 -5.78 10.69 -9.13
N LEU A 96 -5.39 11.77 -9.82
CA LEU A 96 -4.00 12.01 -10.13
C LEU A 96 -3.28 12.54 -8.88
N MET A 97 -2.55 11.66 -8.20
CA MET A 97 -1.73 12.04 -7.06
C MET A 97 -0.41 12.66 -7.51
N ARG A 98 0.02 13.72 -6.82
CA ARG A 98 1.30 14.41 -7.05
C ARG A 98 2.18 14.26 -5.82
N GLY A 99 3.41 13.80 -5.99
CA GLY A 99 4.37 13.64 -4.90
C GLY A 99 5.24 12.38 -5.05
N PRO A 100 6.31 12.25 -4.23
CA PRO A 100 7.14 11.07 -4.25
C PRO A 100 6.47 9.89 -3.55
N THR A 101 6.73 8.69 -4.04
CA THR A 101 6.48 7.43 -3.34
C THR A 101 7.49 7.24 -2.21
N LEU A 102 7.13 6.46 -1.17
CA LEU A 102 8.00 6.30 0.01
C LEU A 102 9.33 5.60 -0.30
N ASP A 103 9.42 4.77 -1.34
CA ASP A 103 10.69 4.19 -1.79
C ASP A 103 11.68 5.28 -2.23
N ARG A 104 11.20 6.29 -2.96
CA ARG A 104 12.02 7.45 -3.35
C ARG A 104 12.43 8.28 -2.13
N VAL A 105 11.50 8.49 -1.19
CA VAL A 105 11.81 9.19 0.07
C VAL A 105 12.87 8.45 0.88
N LEU A 106 12.77 7.12 0.96
CA LEU A 106 13.73 6.28 1.70
C LEU A 106 15.13 6.31 1.08
N CYS A 107 15.26 6.43 -0.25
CA CYS A 107 16.57 6.61 -0.90
C CYS A 107 17.32 7.84 -0.37
N GLU A 108 16.60 8.89 0.02
CA GLU A 108 17.17 10.13 0.56
C GLU A 108 17.35 10.10 2.09
N ARG A 109 16.85 9.05 2.76
CA ARG A 109 16.79 8.94 4.22
C ARG A 109 17.46 7.66 4.73
N PRO A 110 18.78 7.47 4.50
CA PRO A 110 19.51 6.23 4.84
C PRO A 110 19.61 5.95 6.34
N LEU A 111 19.29 6.92 7.20
CA LEU A 111 19.27 6.80 8.66
C LEU A 111 17.83 6.70 9.23
N GLY A 112 16.83 6.66 8.36
CA GLY A 112 15.42 6.71 8.72
C GLY A 112 14.91 8.12 9.00
N LEU A 113 13.65 8.18 9.39
CA LEU A 113 12.90 9.40 9.65
C LEU A 113 12.93 9.78 11.14
N PRO A 114 12.90 11.08 11.47
CA PRO A 114 12.61 11.52 12.82
C PRO A 114 11.19 11.12 13.23
N LEU A 115 10.93 11.09 14.53
CA LEU A 115 9.66 10.57 15.07
C LEU A 115 8.44 11.31 14.52
N HIS A 116 8.52 12.63 14.32
CA HIS A 116 7.40 13.42 13.82
C HIS A 116 7.03 13.05 12.37
N GLU A 117 8.00 13.00 11.45
CA GLU A 117 7.78 12.56 10.07
C GLU A 117 7.26 11.11 10.04
N LEU A 118 7.81 10.23 10.88
CA LEU A 118 7.31 8.85 11.01
C LEU A 118 5.85 8.80 11.48
N GLN A 119 5.43 9.69 12.38
CA GLN A 119 4.05 9.78 12.85
C GLN A 119 3.12 10.33 11.76
N GLU A 120 3.56 11.36 11.03
CA GLU A 120 2.83 11.96 9.91
C GLU A 120 2.57 10.97 8.77
N ILE A 121 3.43 9.97 8.61
CA ILE A 121 3.29 8.93 7.59
C ILE A 121 2.59 7.68 8.14
N GLY A 122 3.07 7.19 9.28
CA GLY A 122 2.65 5.91 9.85
C GLY A 122 1.23 5.93 10.40
N LEU A 123 0.79 7.02 11.02
CA LEU A 123 -0.56 7.09 11.58
C LEU A 123 -1.65 7.09 10.48
N PRO A 124 -1.56 7.91 9.42
CA PRO A 124 -2.52 7.83 8.32
C PRO A 124 -2.52 6.48 7.59
N LEU A 125 -1.34 5.87 7.40
CA LEU A 125 -1.23 4.55 6.79
C LEU A 125 -1.91 3.47 7.64
N LEU A 126 -1.65 3.44 8.95
CA LEU A 126 -2.31 2.49 9.85
C LEU A 126 -3.82 2.75 9.92
N SER A 127 -4.26 4.01 9.81
CA SER A 127 -5.69 4.37 9.77
C SER A 127 -6.41 3.78 8.57
N VAL A 128 -5.86 3.92 7.35
CA VAL A 128 -6.49 3.36 6.15
C VAL A 128 -6.53 1.83 6.18
N LEU A 129 -5.49 1.18 6.71
CA LEU A 129 -5.46 -0.28 6.83
C LEU A 129 -6.46 -0.80 7.88
N ALA A 130 -6.54 -0.14 9.04
CA ALA A 130 -7.55 -0.47 10.04
C ALA A 130 -8.98 -0.31 9.46
N HIS A 131 -9.22 0.77 8.71
CA HIS A 131 -10.50 0.99 8.04
C HIS A 131 -10.80 -0.08 6.99
N ALA A 132 -9.80 -0.50 6.20
CA ALA A 132 -9.94 -1.59 5.25
C ALA A 132 -10.28 -2.92 5.95
N HIS A 133 -9.61 -3.23 7.08
CA HIS A 133 -9.89 -4.44 7.87
C HIS A 133 -11.30 -4.45 8.46
N GLN A 134 -11.84 -3.29 8.84
CA GLN A 134 -13.24 -3.17 9.28
C GLN A 134 -14.23 -3.49 8.16
N HIS A 135 -13.84 -3.24 6.91
CA HIS A 135 -14.60 -3.56 5.70
C HIS A 135 -14.12 -4.88 5.07
N GLY A 136 -13.43 -5.73 5.84
CA GLY A 136 -12.91 -7.03 5.43
C GLY A 136 -12.08 -7.00 4.14
N VAL A 137 -11.39 -5.90 3.86
CA VAL A 137 -10.45 -5.80 2.75
C VAL A 137 -9.02 -5.86 3.29
N LEU A 138 -8.23 -6.75 2.72
CA LEU A 138 -6.78 -6.80 2.86
C LEU A 138 -6.16 -6.24 1.58
N HIS A 139 -5.16 -5.37 1.70
CA HIS A 139 -4.44 -4.79 0.59
C HIS A 139 -3.48 -5.80 -0.06
N GLY A 140 -2.75 -6.56 0.75
CA GLY A 140 -1.89 -7.64 0.24
C GLY A 140 -0.72 -7.21 -0.65
N ASP A 141 -0.20 -5.98 -0.57
CA ASP A 141 1.13 -5.62 -1.14
C ASP A 141 1.68 -4.35 -0.48
N ILE A 142 1.64 -4.30 0.84
CA ILE A 142 2.12 -3.11 1.57
C ILE A 142 3.64 -3.00 1.44
N LYS A 143 4.08 -1.94 0.77
CA LYS A 143 5.47 -1.59 0.52
C LYS A 143 5.63 -0.09 0.27
N PRO A 144 6.84 0.48 0.34
CA PRO A 144 7.04 1.92 0.16
C PRO A 144 6.58 2.42 -1.21
N GLY A 145 6.75 1.61 -2.26
CA GLY A 145 6.33 1.95 -3.62
C GLY A 145 4.82 2.13 -3.81
N ASN A 146 3.98 1.66 -2.87
CA ASN A 146 2.51 1.77 -2.93
C ASN A 146 1.96 2.86 -1.99
N VAL A 147 2.84 3.68 -1.41
CA VAL A 147 2.46 4.80 -0.54
C VAL A 147 3.07 6.07 -1.09
N LEU A 148 2.24 7.06 -1.37
CA LEU A 148 2.62 8.34 -1.94
C LEU A 148 2.44 9.46 -0.90
N LEU A 149 3.43 10.36 -0.81
CA LEU A 149 3.34 11.58 -0.01
C LEU A 149 2.85 12.71 -0.90
N SER A 150 1.54 12.92 -0.91
CA SER A 150 0.92 13.99 -1.68
C SER A 150 0.94 15.32 -0.92
N GLU A 151 0.68 16.41 -1.63
CA GLU A 151 0.45 17.73 -1.01
C GLU A 151 -0.70 17.68 0.01
N GLN A 152 -1.66 16.75 -0.17
CA GLN A 152 -2.80 16.51 0.71
C GLN A 152 -2.54 15.38 1.73
N GLY A 153 -1.27 15.01 1.93
CA GLY A 153 -0.81 13.99 2.87
C GLY A 153 -0.66 12.60 2.27
N VAL A 154 -0.63 11.59 3.13
CA VAL A 154 -0.40 10.18 2.73
C VAL A 154 -1.55 9.66 1.87
N ARG A 155 -1.19 8.96 0.80
CA ARG A 155 -2.10 8.19 -0.06
C ARG A 155 -1.58 6.78 -0.26
N LEU A 156 -2.34 5.80 0.21
CA LEU A 156 -2.18 4.40 -0.15
C LEU A 156 -2.85 4.15 -1.50
N PHE A 157 -2.20 3.41 -2.38
CA PHE A 157 -2.73 3.06 -3.68
C PHE A 157 -2.35 1.62 -4.06
N ASP A 158 -3.04 1.07 -5.07
CA ASP A 158 -2.79 -0.24 -5.68
C ASP A 158 -3.15 -1.47 -4.81
N PHE A 159 -4.41 -1.93 -4.93
CA PHE A 159 -4.88 -3.18 -4.30
C PHE A 159 -4.80 -4.35 -5.29
N GLY A 160 -3.85 -4.34 -6.23
CA GLY A 160 -3.75 -5.40 -7.24
C GLY A 160 -3.63 -6.79 -6.64
N LEU A 161 -3.02 -6.90 -5.45
CA LEU A 161 -2.93 -8.13 -4.67
C LEU A 161 -3.86 -8.16 -3.46
N GLY A 162 -4.92 -7.35 -3.49
CA GLY A 162 -5.91 -7.30 -2.44
C GLY A 162 -6.79 -8.54 -2.40
N GLN A 163 -7.45 -8.73 -1.27
CA GLN A 163 -8.45 -9.78 -1.11
C GLN A 163 -9.55 -9.32 -0.16
N SER A 164 -10.78 -9.74 -0.47
CA SER A 164 -11.88 -9.70 0.48
C SER A 164 -11.77 -10.88 1.44
N GLU A 165 -11.96 -10.62 2.73
CA GLU A 165 -12.23 -11.67 3.70
C GLU A 165 -13.47 -12.45 3.31
N ALA A 166 -13.49 -13.73 3.68
CA ALA A 166 -14.49 -14.69 3.23
C ALA A 166 -15.92 -14.19 3.56
N GLY A 167 -16.78 -14.22 2.54
CA GLY A 167 -18.20 -13.88 2.67
C GLY A 167 -18.55 -12.39 2.47
N GLN A 168 -17.57 -11.48 2.39
CA GLN A 168 -17.86 -10.05 2.20
C GLN A 168 -18.06 -9.63 0.74
N LEU A 169 -17.24 -10.12 -0.18
CA LEU A 169 -17.43 -9.96 -1.62
C LEU A 169 -17.48 -11.34 -2.28
N GLN A 170 -18.68 -11.79 -2.64
CA GLN A 170 -18.90 -13.03 -3.37
C GLN A 170 -18.78 -12.79 -4.88
N GLY A 171 -18.26 -13.76 -5.62
CA GLY A 171 -18.20 -13.70 -7.09
C GLY A 171 -16.99 -12.97 -7.70
N LEU A 172 -16.04 -12.49 -6.89
CA LEU A 172 -14.76 -12.00 -7.40
C LEU A 172 -13.93 -13.16 -7.97
N ALA A 173 -13.26 -12.93 -9.09
CA ALA A 173 -12.39 -13.93 -9.70
C ALA A 173 -11.25 -14.32 -8.74
N SER A 174 -10.89 -15.60 -8.69
CA SER A 174 -9.81 -16.05 -7.82
C SER A 174 -8.46 -15.55 -8.34
N LEU A 175 -7.85 -14.63 -7.61
CA LEU A 175 -6.50 -14.15 -7.88
C LEU A 175 -5.48 -15.26 -7.59
N SER A 176 -4.90 -15.86 -8.63
CA SER A 176 -3.77 -16.77 -8.46
C SER A 176 -2.50 -15.97 -8.21
N ARG A 177 -2.21 -15.70 -6.94
CA ARG A 177 -1.02 -14.93 -6.49
C ARG A 177 0.31 -15.58 -6.89
N THR A 178 0.32 -16.90 -7.08
CA THR A 178 1.47 -17.66 -7.58
C THR A 178 1.77 -17.43 -9.05
N ARG A 179 0.77 -17.09 -9.88
CA ARG A 179 1.00 -16.75 -11.31
C ARG A 179 1.82 -15.49 -11.51
N PHE A 180 1.86 -14.60 -10.52
CA PHE A 180 2.38 -13.24 -10.70
C PHE A 180 3.74 -12.98 -10.03
N ASN A 181 4.36 -13.97 -9.38
CA ASN A 181 5.56 -13.76 -8.52
C ASN A 181 5.43 -12.48 -7.68
N ALA A 182 4.21 -12.24 -7.19
CA ALA A 182 3.66 -10.89 -7.08
C ALA A 182 4.14 -10.11 -5.86
N TRP A 183 4.81 -10.81 -4.96
CA TRP A 183 5.16 -10.30 -3.66
C TRP A 183 6.50 -9.61 -3.71
N THR A 184 6.57 -8.39 -3.20
CA THR A 184 7.87 -7.72 -3.01
C THR A 184 8.60 -8.42 -1.87
N PRO A 185 9.69 -9.18 -2.13
CA PRO A 185 10.21 -10.16 -1.14
C PRO A 185 10.60 -9.56 0.21
N GLY A 186 10.95 -8.26 0.23
CA GLY A 186 11.32 -7.52 1.44
C GLY A 186 10.17 -7.25 2.43
N TYR A 187 8.92 -7.26 2.00
CA TYR A 187 7.75 -6.91 2.85
C TYR A 187 6.75 -8.05 2.98
N ALA A 188 6.85 -9.08 2.15
CA ALA A 188 5.95 -10.21 2.19
C ALA A 188 6.18 -11.07 3.43
N ALA A 189 5.09 -11.35 4.14
CA ALA A 189 5.13 -12.23 5.30
C ALA A 189 5.72 -13.61 4.94
N PRO A 190 6.46 -14.25 5.85
CA PRO A 190 7.07 -15.57 5.64
C PRO A 190 6.06 -16.59 5.12
N GLU A 191 4.91 -16.70 5.75
CA GLU A 191 3.85 -17.65 5.40
C GLU A 191 3.29 -17.41 4.00
N LEU A 192 3.18 -16.15 3.56
CA LEU A 192 2.74 -15.80 2.20
C LEU A 192 3.72 -16.31 1.14
N ARG A 193 5.03 -16.18 1.40
CA ARG A 193 6.07 -16.68 0.50
C ARG A 193 6.07 -18.20 0.37
N HIS A 194 5.56 -18.90 1.37
CA HIS A 194 5.38 -20.37 1.34
C HIS A 194 3.99 -20.79 0.83
N GLY A 195 3.25 -19.89 0.17
CA GLY A 195 1.93 -20.19 -0.40
C GLY A 195 0.79 -20.18 0.62
N GLY A 196 1.04 -19.70 1.85
CA GLY A 196 0.02 -19.48 2.85
C GLY A 196 -0.98 -18.37 2.47
N PRO A 197 -2.12 -18.29 3.16
CA PRO A 197 -3.17 -17.31 2.84
C PRO A 197 -2.78 -15.89 3.24
N LEU A 198 -3.34 -14.91 2.53
CA LEU A 198 -3.33 -13.52 2.99
C LEU A 198 -4.25 -13.38 4.19
N THR A 199 -3.70 -12.88 5.30
CA THR A 199 -4.40 -12.67 6.56
C THR A 199 -4.06 -11.30 7.13
N ARG A 200 -4.85 -10.83 8.11
CA ARG A 200 -4.52 -9.62 8.88
C ARG A 200 -3.14 -9.69 9.52
N GLN A 201 -2.70 -10.87 9.97
CA GLN A 201 -1.36 -11.08 10.55
C GLN A 201 -0.26 -10.95 9.51
N ALA A 202 -0.51 -11.39 8.27
CA ALA A 202 0.43 -11.22 7.16
C ALA A 202 0.54 -9.74 6.76
N GLU A 203 -0.59 -9.02 6.70
CA GLU A 203 -0.59 -7.59 6.39
C GLU A 203 0.06 -6.74 7.51
N LEU A 204 -0.18 -7.11 8.77
CA LEU A 204 0.50 -6.52 9.93
C LEU A 204 2.03 -6.64 9.82
N TYR A 205 2.53 -7.79 9.36
CA TYR A 205 3.96 -7.98 9.12
C TYR A 205 4.46 -7.02 8.05
N SER A 206 3.76 -6.90 6.92
CA SER A 206 4.16 -6.03 5.82
C SER A 206 4.21 -4.55 6.22
N VAL A 207 3.17 -4.04 6.90
CA VAL A 207 3.21 -2.65 7.42
C VAL A 207 4.24 -2.48 8.53
N GLY A 208 4.48 -3.51 9.35
CA GLY A 208 5.56 -3.51 10.33
C GLY A 208 6.94 -3.39 9.69
N CYS A 209 7.19 -4.12 8.59
CA CYS A 209 8.44 -4.01 7.84
C CYS A 209 8.64 -2.61 7.26
N LEU A 210 7.58 -2.04 6.68
CA LEU A 210 7.59 -0.67 6.15
C LEU A 210 7.88 0.37 7.25
N LEU A 211 7.18 0.30 8.39
CA LEU A 211 7.39 1.22 9.51
C LEU A 211 8.79 1.06 10.13
N HIS A 212 9.33 -0.16 10.19
CA HIS A 212 10.71 -0.40 10.60
C HIS A 212 11.70 0.29 9.67
N GLU A 213 11.52 0.16 8.37
CA GLU A 213 12.39 0.81 7.41
C GLU A 213 12.29 2.33 7.44
N LEU A 214 11.08 2.88 7.54
CA LEU A 214 10.90 4.32 7.76
C LEU A 214 11.60 4.78 9.04
N ALA A 215 11.58 3.97 10.09
CA ALA A 215 12.20 4.31 11.36
C ALA A 215 13.74 4.20 11.38
N THR A 216 14.34 3.38 10.51
CA THR A 216 15.76 3.02 10.59
C THR A 216 16.55 3.27 9.30
N GLY A 217 15.86 3.59 8.20
CA GLY A 217 16.40 3.70 6.85
C GLY A 217 16.74 2.36 6.21
N LYS A 218 16.45 1.24 6.87
CA LYS A 218 16.82 -0.10 6.43
C LYS A 218 15.69 -1.11 6.65
N PRO A 219 15.42 -2.00 5.68
CA PRO A 219 14.43 -3.04 5.88
C PRO A 219 14.88 -3.96 7.02
N PRO A 220 13.95 -4.53 7.81
CA PRO A 220 14.32 -5.42 8.92
C PRO A 220 15.00 -6.71 8.44
N PHE A 221 14.80 -7.07 7.17
CA PHE A 221 15.35 -8.27 6.53
C PHE A 221 15.85 -7.91 5.11
N ASN A 222 16.94 -8.54 4.66
CA ASN A 222 17.57 -8.31 3.36
C ASN A 222 16.68 -8.80 2.18
N PRO A 223 16.09 -7.90 1.38
CA PRO A 223 15.13 -8.27 0.33
C PRO A 223 15.70 -9.20 -0.76
N ARG A 224 17.04 -9.35 -0.85
CA ARG A 224 17.70 -10.24 -1.82
C ARG A 224 17.72 -11.71 -1.41
N ILE A 225 17.34 -12.04 -0.17
CA ILE A 225 17.31 -13.42 0.30
C ILE A 225 15.84 -13.89 0.21
N PRO A 226 15.50 -14.75 -0.77
CA PRO A 226 14.12 -15.14 -1.06
C PRO A 226 13.50 -15.97 0.08
N THR A 227 14.32 -16.76 0.77
CA THR A 227 13.95 -17.73 1.80
C THR A 227 14.54 -17.36 3.15
N LEU A 228 13.70 -17.27 4.18
CA LEU A 228 14.14 -16.90 5.53
C LEU A 228 15.04 -17.93 6.20
N SER A 229 14.98 -19.19 5.76
CA SER A 229 15.88 -20.27 6.21
C SER A 229 17.34 -20.00 5.86
N GLU A 230 17.60 -19.16 4.86
CA GLU A 230 18.95 -18.75 4.45
C GLU A 230 19.43 -17.49 5.19
N TYR A 231 18.58 -16.89 6.03
CA TYR A 231 19.03 -15.81 6.89
C TYR A 231 19.84 -16.38 8.05
N PRO A 232 20.99 -15.77 8.37
CA PRO A 232 21.73 -16.15 9.55
C PRO A 232 20.84 -16.01 10.80
N PRO A 233 20.97 -16.92 11.79
CA PRO A 233 20.18 -16.87 13.01
C PRO A 233 20.35 -15.50 13.70
N GLN A 234 19.20 -14.87 13.95
CA GLN A 234 18.95 -13.60 14.66
C GLN A 234 20.19 -12.78 15.04
N ARG A 235 20.46 -11.72 14.27
CA ARG A 235 20.90 -10.45 14.88
C ARG A 235 19.66 -9.58 14.94
N SER A 236 19.29 -9.15 16.16
CA SER A 236 18.17 -8.25 16.42
C SER A 236 18.09 -7.18 15.31
N PRO A 237 16.93 -6.98 14.67
CA PRO A 237 16.80 -6.06 13.54
C PRO A 237 17.01 -4.65 14.09
N HIS A 238 18.25 -4.18 13.99
CA HIS A 238 18.73 -2.87 14.42
C HIS A 238 18.51 -2.53 15.92
N LYS A 239 19.44 -1.77 16.51
CA LYS A 239 19.19 -1.21 17.86
C LYS A 239 18.04 -0.20 17.75
N LYS A 240 17.13 -0.18 18.74
CA LYS A 240 16.05 0.82 18.83
C LYS A 240 16.64 2.22 18.61
N PRO A 241 16.17 2.98 17.60
CA PRO A 241 16.57 4.38 17.44
C PRO A 241 16.21 5.20 18.69
N ARG A 242 17.13 6.05 19.14
CA ARG A 242 17.01 6.76 20.43
C ARG A 242 15.76 7.63 20.51
N HIS A 243 15.35 8.21 19.38
CA HIS A 243 14.20 9.09 19.26
C HIS A 243 12.84 8.38 19.28
N LEU A 244 12.80 7.04 19.20
CA LEU A 244 11.53 6.31 19.16
C LEU A 244 11.03 5.91 20.55
N PRO A 245 9.69 5.98 20.80
CA PRO A 245 9.07 5.44 22.00
C PRO A 245 9.36 3.94 22.15
N SER A 246 9.72 3.51 23.36
CA SER A 246 10.00 2.08 23.63
C SER A 246 8.79 1.19 23.40
N GLN A 247 7.58 1.68 23.71
CA GLN A 247 6.32 1.00 23.44
C GLN A 247 6.10 0.74 21.95
N PHE A 248 6.36 1.74 21.10
CA PHE A 248 6.24 1.62 19.65
C PHE A 248 7.24 0.60 19.12
N TRP A 249 8.50 0.70 19.53
CA TRP A 249 9.52 -0.25 19.11
C TRP A 249 9.17 -1.69 19.50
N SER A 250 8.68 -1.92 20.72
CA SER A 250 8.26 -3.25 21.17
C SER A 250 7.09 -3.80 20.35
N ALA A 251 6.07 -2.96 20.08
CA ALA A 251 4.93 -3.34 19.24
C ALA A 251 5.39 -3.66 17.80
N LEU A 252 6.26 -2.84 17.23
CA LEU A 252 6.83 -3.01 15.90
C LEU A 252 7.62 -4.32 15.78
N GLN A 253 8.49 -4.62 16.76
CA GLN A 253 9.23 -5.88 16.82
C GLN A 253 8.31 -7.09 16.94
N THR A 254 7.15 -6.93 17.58
CA THR A 254 6.13 -7.99 17.68
C THR A 254 5.41 -8.19 16.35
N ALA A 255 5.09 -7.11 15.63
CA ALA A 255 4.45 -7.15 14.31
C ALA A 255 5.29 -7.86 13.25
N ILE A 256 6.62 -7.70 13.28
CA ILE A 256 7.55 -8.29 12.29
C ILE A 256 8.10 -9.67 12.69
N LYS A 257 7.51 -10.34 13.69
CA LYS A 257 7.93 -11.68 14.06
C LYS A 257 7.68 -12.67 12.93
N GLN A 258 8.57 -13.64 12.82
CA GLN A 258 8.52 -14.65 11.76
C GLN A 258 7.28 -15.54 11.88
N ASP A 259 7.04 -16.08 13.08
CA ASP A 259 5.85 -16.87 13.37
C ASP A 259 4.61 -15.95 13.48
N PRO A 260 3.59 -16.12 12.62
CA PRO A 260 2.38 -15.31 12.66
C PRO A 260 1.64 -15.42 14.01
N LYS A 261 1.72 -16.57 14.71
CA LYS A 261 1.11 -16.76 16.04
C LYS A 261 1.72 -15.88 17.12
N GLN A 262 2.95 -15.40 16.91
CA GLN A 262 3.63 -14.53 17.86
C GLN A 262 3.40 -13.04 17.58
N ARG A 263 2.73 -12.69 16.47
CA ARG A 263 2.32 -11.32 16.14
C ARG A 263 1.05 -10.96 16.91
N THR A 264 1.19 -10.86 18.23
CA THR A 264 0.07 -10.67 19.17
C THR A 264 -0.41 -9.22 19.29
N VAL A 265 0.01 -8.34 18.38
CA VAL A 265 -0.46 -6.95 18.30
C VAL A 265 -1.41 -6.77 17.12
N SER A 266 -2.30 -5.78 17.16
CA SER A 266 -3.12 -5.37 16.03
C SER A 266 -2.60 -4.09 15.36
N ILE A 267 -3.15 -3.73 14.19
CA ILE A 267 -2.86 -2.44 13.52
C ILE A 267 -3.23 -1.26 14.42
N GLU A 268 -4.35 -1.35 15.12
CA GLU A 268 -4.81 -0.32 16.07
C GLU A 268 -3.86 -0.19 17.25
N GLN A 269 -3.41 -1.31 17.83
CA GLN A 269 -2.44 -1.28 18.93
C GLN A 269 -1.09 -0.72 18.48
N LEU A 270 -0.65 -1.03 17.25
CA LEU A 270 0.56 -0.45 16.66
C LEU A 270 0.41 1.06 16.44
N SER A 271 -0.78 1.50 16.00
CA SER A 271 -1.12 2.92 15.82
C SER A 271 -1.11 3.67 17.16
N GLU A 272 -1.77 3.13 18.19
CA GLU A 272 -1.76 3.72 19.54
C GLU A 272 -0.35 3.82 20.10
N ALA A 273 0.50 2.82 19.87
CA ALA A 273 1.88 2.85 20.33
C ALA A 273 2.71 3.94 19.64
N LEU A 274 2.41 4.27 18.38
CA LEU A 274 3.08 5.30 17.57
C LEU A 274 2.62 6.72 17.90
N LYS A 275 1.39 6.91 18.41
CA LYS A 275 0.85 8.25 18.70
C LYS A 275 1.75 9.08 19.63
N PRO A 276 1.76 10.41 19.49
CA PRO A 276 2.47 11.29 20.42
C PRO A 276 1.98 11.05 21.86
N ALA A 277 2.90 11.13 22.83
CA ALA A 277 2.52 11.05 24.23
C ALA A 277 1.49 12.15 24.55
N LYS A 278 0.35 11.77 25.13
CA LYS A 278 -0.65 12.75 25.61
C LYS A 278 0.05 13.67 26.62
N LYS A 279 0.14 14.97 26.33
CA LYS A 279 0.62 15.96 27.30
C LYS A 279 -0.29 15.88 28.52
N ARG A 280 0.23 15.33 29.63
CA ARG A 280 -0.46 15.43 30.93
C ARG A 280 -0.41 16.89 31.34
N TRP A 281 -1.54 17.58 31.24
CA TRP A 281 -1.67 18.90 31.85
C TRP A 281 -1.58 18.73 33.37
N CYS A 282 -0.39 18.93 33.92
CA CYS A 282 -0.23 19.08 35.35
C CYS A 282 -0.71 20.48 35.73
N PHE A 283 -1.97 20.61 36.16
CA PHE A 283 -2.38 21.74 36.96
C PHE A 283 -1.53 21.72 38.24
N LYS A 284 -0.52 22.59 38.32
CA LYS A 284 0.08 22.95 39.60
C LYS A 284 -1.03 23.63 40.41
N ARG A 285 -1.61 22.92 41.38
CA ARG A 285 -2.40 23.59 42.42
C ARG A 285 -1.42 24.46 43.18
N GLY A 286 -1.59 25.78 43.05
CA GLY A 286 -0.87 26.74 43.87
C GLY A 286 -1.18 26.46 45.34
N THR A 287 -0.12 26.38 46.13
CA THR A 287 -0.13 26.42 47.60
C THR A 287 -0.59 27.78 48.07
#